data_AF-A0A060BSV7-F1
#
_entry.id   AF-A0A060BSV7-F1
#
_cell.length_a   1.000
_cell.length_b   1.000
_cell.length_c   1.000
_cell.angle_alpha   90.00
_cell.angle_beta   90.00
_cell.angle_gamma   90.00
#
_symmetry.space_group_name_H-M   'P 1'
#
loop_
_entity.id
_entity.type
_entity.pdbx_description
1 polymer ?
#
loop_
_entity_poly.entity_id
_entity_poly.type
_entity_poly.pdbx_seq_one_letter_code
_entity_poly.pdbx_strand_id
1 'polypeptide(L)'
;LQFLNNTASPFMLNAQPYYDYVKGQGVFPLEYALFRSLNPDSQISDPNTNLFYTNMFDAMVDATYNSMQAMNFTGIPVMVTASGWPSHGGQK
;
A
#
# COMPACT_ATOMS: atom_id res chain seq x y z
N LEU A 1 -12.02 12.09 8.37
CA LEU A 1 -11.47 12.85 7.23
C LEU A 1 -11.83 14.34 7.27
N GLN A 2 -13.08 14.72 7.59
CA GLN A 2 -13.49 16.14 7.67
C GLN A 2 -12.56 17.04 8.51
N PHE A 3 -12.18 16.59 9.71
CA PHE A 3 -11.25 17.33 10.56
C PHE A 3 -9.92 17.62 9.83
N LEU A 4 -9.29 16.58 9.28
CA LEU A 4 -8.03 16.70 8.54
C LEU A 4 -8.16 17.64 7.33
N ASN A 5 -9.28 17.57 6.62
CA ASN A 5 -9.56 18.46 5.49
C ASN A 5 -9.69 19.93 5.94
N ASN A 6 -10.40 20.18 7.04
CA ASN A 6 -10.59 21.54 7.58
C ASN A 6 -9.30 22.15 8.13
N THR A 7 -8.37 21.32 8.62
CA THR A 7 -7.10 21.76 9.20
C THR A 7 -5.92 21.61 8.24
N ALA A 8 -6.17 21.31 6.95
CA ALA A 8 -5.14 21.04 5.95
C ALA A 8 -4.06 20.04 6.43
N SER A 9 -4.48 19.03 7.19
CA SER A 9 -3.59 18.04 7.80
C SER A 9 -3.56 16.75 6.99
N PRO A 10 -2.43 16.02 6.96
CA PRO A 10 -2.33 14.75 6.24
C PRO A 10 -3.05 13.62 6.98
N PHE A 11 -3.39 12.58 6.23
CA PHE A 11 -3.72 11.27 6.79
C PHE A 11 -2.44 10.46 7.00
N MET A 12 -2.12 10.15 8.26
CA MET A 12 -0.92 9.38 8.60
C MET A 12 -1.17 7.88 8.39
N LEU A 13 -0.36 7.26 7.54
CA LEU A 13 -0.47 5.84 7.19
C LEU A 13 0.76 5.06 7.66
N ASN A 14 0.52 3.89 8.25
CA ASN A 14 1.54 2.88 8.48
C ASN A 14 1.49 1.87 7.32
N ALA A 15 2.24 2.13 6.26
CA ALA A 15 2.30 1.26 5.09
C ALA A 15 3.39 0.20 5.30
N GLN A 16 2.99 -1.02 5.68
CA GLN A 16 3.92 -2.10 6.07
C GLN A 16 3.77 -3.34 5.17
N PRO A 17 4.37 -3.37 3.98
CA PRO A 17 4.29 -4.51 3.04
C PRO A 17 4.66 -5.86 3.65
N TYR A 18 5.58 -5.89 4.63
CA TYR A 18 5.97 -7.12 5.32
C TYR A 18 4.77 -7.89 5.90
N TYR A 19 3.86 -7.20 6.59
CA TYR A 19 2.74 -7.87 7.26
C TYR A 19 1.73 -8.43 6.26
N ASP A 20 1.45 -7.71 5.18
CA ASP A 20 0.53 -8.16 4.14
C ASP A 20 1.12 -9.32 3.34
N TYR A 21 2.44 -9.30 3.07
CA TYR A 21 3.14 -10.43 2.48
C TYR A 21 3.05 -11.69 3.35
N VAL A 22 3.37 -11.60 4.64
CA VAL A 22 3.32 -12.75 5.57
C VAL A 22 1.90 -13.29 5.73
N LYS A 23 0.91 -12.40 5.88
CA LYS A 23 -0.51 -12.79 5.98
C LYS A 23 -1.06 -13.37 4.68
N GLY A 24 -0.53 -12.92 3.54
CA GLY A 24 -0.95 -13.37 2.22
C GLY A 24 -0.57 -14.83 1.90
N GLN A 25 0.22 -15.51 2.73
CA GLN A 25 0.53 -16.95 2.60
C GLN A 25 0.92 -17.39 1.18
N GLY A 26 1.74 -16.59 0.49
CA GLY A 26 2.24 -16.88 -0.86
C GLY A 26 1.34 -16.43 -2.01
N VAL A 27 0.22 -15.75 -1.74
CA VAL A 27 -0.61 -15.09 -2.78
C VAL A 27 0.19 -14.03 -3.53
N PHE A 28 1.02 -13.27 -2.82
CA PHE A 28 1.85 -12.23 -3.40
C PHE A 28 3.31 -12.70 -3.54
N PRO A 29 3.97 -12.46 -4.69
CA PRO A 29 5.40 -12.70 -4.85
C PRO A 29 6.22 -11.89 -3.83
N LEU A 30 7.34 -12.45 -3.38
CA LEU A 30 8.24 -11.73 -2.45
C LEU A 30 8.82 -10.47 -3.12
N GLU A 31 9.09 -10.54 -4.41
CA GLU A 31 9.61 -9.45 -5.25
C GLU A 31 8.69 -8.22 -5.19
N TYR A 32 7.38 -8.44 -5.19
CA TYR A 32 6.36 -7.38 -5.11
C TYR A 32 6.44 -6.61 -3.78
N ALA A 33 6.67 -7.34 -2.68
CA ALA A 33 6.81 -6.74 -1.36
C ALA A 33 8.18 -6.07 -1.14
N LEU A 34 9.22 -6.51 -1.87
CA LEU A 34 10.61 -6.05 -1.75
C LEU A 34 11.04 -5.01 -2.79
N PHE A 35 10.11 -4.42 -3.54
CA PHE A 35 10.42 -3.45 -4.62
C PHE A 35 11.39 -4.00 -5.68
N ARG A 36 11.28 -5.29 -6.00
CA ARG A 36 12.07 -5.93 -7.06
C ARG A 36 11.23 -6.10 -8.31
N SER A 37 11.89 -6.15 -9.46
CA SER A 37 11.22 -6.37 -10.73
C SER A 37 10.40 -7.67 -10.71
N LEU A 38 9.13 -7.55 -11.07
CA LEU A 38 8.24 -8.70 -11.26
C LEU A 38 8.47 -9.33 -12.62
N ASN A 39 8.24 -10.63 -12.70
CA ASN A 39 8.04 -11.28 -13.99
C ASN A 39 6.79 -10.68 -14.68
N PRO A 40 6.75 -10.58 -16.01
CA PRO A 40 5.57 -10.08 -16.73
C PRO A 40 4.28 -10.81 -16.36
N ASP A 41 4.37 -12.12 -16.09
CA ASP A 41 3.23 -12.96 -15.70
C ASP A 41 2.79 -12.78 -14.23
N SER A 42 3.53 -11.98 -13.45
CA SER A 42 3.30 -11.75 -12.02
C SER A 42 2.92 -10.28 -11.72
N GLN A 43 2.56 -9.51 -12.75
CA GLN A 43 2.07 -8.15 -12.57
C GLN A 43 0.77 -8.16 -11.76
N ILE A 44 0.67 -7.25 -10.80
CA ILE A 44 -0.52 -7.10 -9.96
C ILE A 44 -1.38 -5.98 -10.57
N SER A 45 -2.59 -6.33 -11.00
CA SER A 45 -3.54 -5.39 -11.58
C SER A 45 -4.68 -5.10 -10.60
N ASP A 46 -5.04 -3.82 -10.46
CA ASP A 46 -6.29 -3.43 -9.81
C ASP A 46 -7.42 -3.39 -10.86
N PRO A 47 -8.40 -4.31 -10.77
CA PRO A 47 -9.48 -4.40 -11.75
C PRO A 47 -10.44 -3.20 -11.73
N ASN A 48 -10.42 -2.38 -10.68
CA ASN A 48 -11.31 -1.21 -10.59
C ASN A 48 -10.74 0.00 -11.33
N THR A 49 -9.42 0.17 -11.32
CA THR A 49 -8.73 1.33 -11.90
C THR A 49 -7.97 0.99 -13.18
N ASN A 50 -7.77 -0.29 -13.49
CA ASN A 50 -6.87 -0.80 -14.53
C ASN A 50 -5.41 -0.35 -14.35
N LEU A 51 -5.02 0.02 -13.13
CA LEU A 51 -3.63 0.31 -12.80
C LEU A 51 -2.87 -0.99 -12.57
N PHE A 52 -1.58 -0.96 -12.91
CA PHE A 52 -0.64 -2.04 -12.66
C PHE A 52 0.37 -1.58 -11.61
N TYR A 53 0.43 -2.32 -10.50
CA TYR A 53 1.35 -2.05 -9.42
C TYR A 53 2.57 -2.95 -9.53
N THR A 54 3.75 -2.33 -9.52
CA THR A 54 5.04 -3.04 -9.55
C THR A 54 5.59 -3.31 -8.16
N ASN A 55 5.03 -2.67 -7.14
CA ASN A 55 5.35 -2.90 -5.73
C ASN A 55 4.11 -2.74 -4.84
N MET A 56 4.11 -3.48 -3.73
CA MET A 56 2.98 -3.53 -2.79
C MET A 56 2.74 -2.20 -2.08
N PHE A 57 3.80 -1.43 -1.86
CA PHE A 57 3.72 -0.15 -1.15
C PHE A 57 2.87 0.86 -1.92
N ASP A 58 3.07 1.01 -3.23
CA ASP A 58 2.28 1.90 -4.06
C ASP A 58 0.80 1.51 -4.06
N ALA A 59 0.51 0.21 -4.13
CA ALA A 59 -0.86 -0.29 -4.03
C ALA A 59 -1.52 0.05 -2.69
N MET A 60 -0.80 -0.04 -1.57
CA MET A 60 -1.32 0.33 -0.24
C MET A 60 -1.60 1.83 -0.13
N VAL A 61 -0.70 2.66 -0.65
CA VAL A 61 -0.86 4.13 -0.64
C VAL A 61 -2.04 4.52 -1.52
N ASP A 62 -2.14 3.98 -2.73
CA ASP A 62 -3.24 4.30 -3.65
C ASP A 62 -4.59 3.76 -3.15
N ALA A 63 -4.63 2.57 -2.55
CA ALA A 63 -5.84 2.07 -1.90
C ALA A 63 -6.35 3.00 -0.78
N THR A 64 -5.43 3.66 -0.06
CA THR A 64 -5.78 4.67 0.95
C THR A 64 -6.39 5.91 0.31
N TYR A 65 -5.81 6.41 -0.80
CA TYR A 65 -6.40 7.51 -1.56
C TYR A 65 -7.78 7.16 -2.12
N ASN A 66 -7.93 6.00 -2.75
CA ASN A 66 -9.22 5.52 -3.28
C ASN A 66 -10.28 5.42 -2.18
N SER A 67 -9.90 4.94 -0.99
CA SER A 67 -10.82 4.86 0.15
C SER A 67 -11.28 6.25 0.62
N MET A 68 -10.39 7.24 0.66
CA MET A 68 -10.75 8.62 0.98
C MET A 68 -11.64 9.24 -0.10
N GLN A 69 -11.34 8.97 -1.38
CA GLN A 69 -12.13 9.43 -2.52
C GLN A 69 -13.55 8.86 -2.48
N ALA A 70 -13.72 7.59 -2.13
CA ALA A 70 -15.05 6.96 -1.97
C ALA A 70 -15.89 7.63 -0.87
N MET A 71 -15.26 8.34 0.06
CA MET A 71 -15.90 9.15 1.09
C MET A 71 -16.05 10.63 0.69
N ASN A 72 -15.79 10.98 -0.57
CA ASN A 72 -15.78 12.34 -1.14
C ASN A 72 -14.67 13.26 -0.58
N PHE A 73 -13.53 12.70 -0.16
CA PHE A 73 -12.35 13.47 0.24
C PHE A 73 -11.19 13.22 -0.73
N THR A 74 -10.86 14.22 -1.56
CA THR A 74 -9.78 14.13 -2.56
C THR A 74 -8.57 15.02 -2.24
N GLY A 75 -8.71 15.98 -1.33
CA GLY A 75 -7.67 16.97 -1.01
C GLY A 75 -6.78 16.65 0.18
N ILE A 76 -6.95 15.49 0.83
CA ILE A 76 -6.17 15.10 2.01
C ILE A 76 -4.94 14.31 1.55
N PRO A 77 -3.70 14.81 1.77
CA PRO A 77 -2.51 14.06 1.42
C PRO A 77 -2.30 12.87 2.37
N VAL A 78 -1.84 11.75 1.82
CA VAL A 78 -1.35 10.62 2.63
C VAL A 78 0.11 10.87 3.01
N MET A 79 0.42 10.77 4.30
CA MET A 79 1.78 10.81 4.83
C MET A 79 2.13 9.44 5.41
N VAL A 80 3.07 8.74 4.79
CA VAL A 80 3.55 7.48 5.35
C VAL A 80 4.44 7.77 6.55
N THR A 81 4.02 7.30 7.73
CA THR A 81 4.71 7.53 9.01
C THR A 81 5.43 6.29 9.54
N ALA A 82 5.10 5.11 9.02
CA ALA A 82 5.86 3.89 9.26
C ALA A 82 5.85 2.99 8.03
N SER A 83 7.03 2.51 7.67
CA SER A 83 7.27 1.42 6.72
C SER A 83 8.59 0.75 7.10
N GLY A 84 8.68 -0.56 6.92
CA GLY A 84 9.89 -1.29 7.27
C GLY A 84 9.80 -2.79 7.02
N TRP A 85 10.95 -3.44 7.16
CA TRP A 85 11.11 -4.88 7.03
C TRP A 85 12.00 -5.42 8.15
N PRO A 86 11.58 -6.43 8.91
CA PRO A 86 12.38 -6.97 10.01
C PRO A 86 13.62 -7.70 9.48
N SER A 87 14.77 -7.51 10.14
CA SER A 87 16.00 -8.21 9.76
C SER A 87 16.05 -9.66 10.27
N HIS A 88 15.37 -9.96 11.39
CA HIS A 88 15.36 -11.26 12.07
C HIS A 88 14.02 -11.48 12.80
N GLY A 89 13.76 -12.71 13.27
CA GLY A 89 12.61 -13.04 14.14
C GLY A 89 11.36 -13.54 13.41
N GLY A 90 11.45 -13.84 12.12
CA GLY A 90 10.37 -14.48 11.37
C GLY A 90 10.11 -15.93 11.80
N GLN A 91 8.93 -16.46 11.48
CA GLN A 91 8.62 -17.87 11.63
C GLN A 91 9.50 -18.70 10.66
N LYS A 92 10.01 -19.84 11.14
CA LYS A 92 10.71 -20.83 10.31
C LYS A 92 9.75 -21.60 9.44
#